data_AF-A0A660NUF8-F1
#
_entry.id   AF-A0A660NUF8-F1
#
_cell.length_a   1.000
_cell.length_b   1.000
_cell.length_c   1.000
_cell.angle_alpha   90.00
_cell.angle_beta   90.00
_cell.angle_gamma   90.00
#
_symmetry.space_group_name_H-M   'P 1'
#
loop_
_entity.id
_entity.type
_entity.pdbx_description
1 polymer ?
#
loop_
_entity_poly.entity_id
_entity_poly.type
_entity_poly.pdbx_seq_one_letter_code
_entity_poly.pdbx_strand_id
1 'polypeptide(L)'
;MKKVLSIIFTAMLALGAGAQNTHDIVIWHGTKSQTIQAVDSITFVKSKEKATYIDLGLSVKWGTCNIGAKNPEDFGNFYQWGDVETKESYDWNTYKHGTDRNNLEKYNVKDGKTTLDSEDDAAIVNLNEGWRMPTPEEIKELVNDCTWEWTTVNNVNGYKVTGKNGNSIFLPAAGVMFGKNSFYGGKYGYYLSNTLREGDEAYIKMYAQGFSFQSDKYQADDRIARNYGITVRPVHK
;
A
#
# COMPACT_ATOMS: atom_id res chain seq x y z
N MET A 1 3.45 -25.68 20.10
CA MET A 1 3.68 -26.64 18.98
C MET A 1 2.76 -26.26 17.83
N LYS A 2 3.28 -25.60 16.80
CA LYS A 2 2.51 -25.28 15.58
C LYS A 2 2.42 -26.56 14.76
N LYS A 3 1.21 -27.11 14.60
CA LYS A 3 0.98 -28.24 13.70
C LYS A 3 1.01 -27.71 12.27
N VAL A 4 2.14 -27.91 11.59
CA VAL A 4 2.23 -27.72 10.14
C VAL A 4 1.61 -28.98 9.53
N LEU A 5 0.43 -28.83 8.94
CA LEU A 5 -0.21 -29.88 8.18
C LEU A 5 0.38 -29.85 6.76
N SER A 6 1.41 -30.66 6.50
CA SER A 6 1.90 -30.90 5.14
C SER A 6 0.92 -31.81 4.42
N ILE A 7 0.10 -31.26 3.53
CA ILE A 7 -0.70 -32.05 2.59
C ILE A 7 0.18 -32.24 1.34
N ILE A 8 0.81 -33.42 1.24
CA ILE A 8 1.48 -33.87 0.02
C ILE A 8 0.38 -34.31 -0.94
N PHE A 9 0.18 -33.57 -2.04
CA PHE A 9 -0.61 -34.06 -3.17
C PHE A 9 0.28 -34.98 -4.01
N THR A 10 0.14 -36.29 -3.84
CA THR A 10 0.75 -37.27 -4.74
C THR A 10 -0.02 -37.27 -6.05
N ALA A 11 0.42 -36.48 -7.02
CA ALA A 11 -0.12 -36.54 -8.37
C ALA A 11 0.42 -37.80 -9.08
N MET A 12 -0.40 -38.86 -9.18
CA MET A 12 -0.12 -39.96 -10.11
C MET A 12 -0.39 -39.45 -11.53
N LEU A 13 0.67 -39.17 -12.28
CA LEU A 13 0.62 -38.92 -13.72
C LEU A 13 0.38 -40.25 -14.45
N ALA A 14 -0.86 -40.54 -14.79
CA ALA A 14 -1.18 -41.52 -15.83
C ALA A 14 -1.15 -40.81 -17.18
N LEU A 15 -0.11 -41.05 -17.98
CA LEU A 15 -0.03 -40.62 -19.38
C LEU A 15 -0.93 -41.53 -20.22
N GLY A 16 -2.11 -41.01 -20.57
CA GLY A 16 -3.01 -41.59 -21.56
C GLY A 16 -3.54 -40.49 -22.47
N ALA A 17 -3.29 -40.62 -23.78
CA ALA A 17 -3.74 -39.67 -24.79
C ALA A 17 -5.29 -39.69 -24.90
N GLY A 18 -5.92 -38.51 -24.87
CA GLY A 18 -7.30 -38.33 -25.36
C GLY A 18 -8.42 -38.37 -24.31
N ALA A 19 -8.32 -37.64 -23.21
CA ALA A 19 -9.46 -37.15 -22.45
C ALA A 19 -9.05 -35.84 -21.75
N GLN A 20 -9.85 -34.78 -21.86
CA GLN A 20 -9.68 -33.63 -20.99
C GLN A 20 -9.99 -34.12 -19.58
N ASN A 21 -8.96 -34.38 -18.77
CA ASN A 21 -9.10 -34.91 -17.42
C ASN A 21 -9.73 -33.83 -16.54
N THR A 22 -11.05 -33.68 -16.62
CA THR A 22 -11.79 -32.80 -15.74
C THR A 22 -11.92 -33.46 -14.39
N HIS A 23 -11.60 -32.75 -13.31
CA HIS A 23 -11.67 -33.28 -11.95
C HIS A 23 -12.86 -32.69 -11.20
N ASP A 24 -13.48 -33.49 -10.34
CA ASP A 24 -14.44 -33.00 -9.35
C ASP A 24 -13.67 -32.39 -8.17
N ILE A 25 -14.03 -31.17 -7.77
CA ILE A 25 -13.38 -30.42 -6.69
C ILE A 25 -14.32 -30.31 -5.51
N VAL A 26 -13.90 -30.82 -4.35
CA VAL A 26 -14.64 -30.67 -3.08
C VAL A 26 -14.08 -29.49 -2.30
N ILE A 27 -14.86 -28.43 -2.16
CA ILE A 27 -14.50 -27.22 -1.41
C ILE A 27 -15.12 -27.31 -0.02
N TRP A 28 -14.29 -27.19 1.02
CA TRP A 28 -14.73 -27.20 2.42
C TRP A 28 -14.75 -25.78 3.01
N HIS A 29 -15.84 -25.42 3.69
CA HIS A 29 -15.95 -24.23 4.54
C HIS A 29 -16.43 -24.67 5.93
N GLY A 30 -15.49 -24.75 6.88
CA GLY A 30 -15.77 -25.34 8.19
C GLY A 30 -16.19 -26.80 8.02
N THR A 31 -17.38 -27.15 8.51
CA THR A 31 -17.96 -28.50 8.39
C THR A 31 -18.82 -28.70 7.14
N LYS A 32 -19.05 -27.64 6.35
CA LYS A 32 -19.85 -27.70 5.12
C LYS A 32 -18.95 -27.92 3.92
N SER A 33 -19.42 -28.66 2.93
CA SER A 33 -18.73 -28.84 1.67
C SER A 33 -19.65 -28.62 0.46
N GLN A 34 -19.03 -28.29 -0.67
CA GLN A 34 -19.66 -28.27 -1.98
C GLN A 34 -18.75 -28.96 -2.99
N THR A 35 -19.32 -29.71 -3.91
CA THR A 35 -18.58 -30.35 -5.01
C THR A 35 -18.85 -29.58 -6.30
N ILE A 36 -17.78 -29.15 -6.97
CA ILE A 36 -17.85 -28.58 -8.32
C ILE A 36 -17.36 -29.67 -9.27
N GLN A 37 -18.23 -30.12 -10.17
CA GLN A 37 -17.92 -31.21 -11.07
C GLN A 37 -17.24 -30.73 -12.35
N ALA A 38 -16.48 -31.63 -12.97
CA ALA A 38 -15.88 -31.41 -14.29
C ALA A 38 -15.07 -30.09 -14.40
N VAL A 39 -14.28 -29.76 -13.38
CA VAL A 39 -13.43 -28.56 -13.39
C VAL A 39 -12.22 -28.77 -14.28
N ASP A 40 -12.04 -27.85 -15.23
CA ASP A 40 -10.89 -27.81 -16.12
C ASP A 40 -9.65 -27.18 -15.44
N SER A 41 -9.83 -26.10 -14.68
CA SER A 41 -8.75 -25.46 -13.91
C SER A 41 -9.25 -24.77 -12.64
N ILE A 42 -8.36 -24.69 -11.63
CA ILE A 42 -8.58 -23.93 -10.39
C ILE A 42 -7.51 -22.86 -10.28
N THR A 43 -7.92 -21.63 -10.01
CA THR A 43 -6.99 -20.55 -9.65
C THR A 43 -7.24 -20.12 -8.21
N PHE A 44 -6.21 -20.20 -7.38
CA PHE A 44 -6.25 -19.64 -6.03
C PHE A 44 -5.87 -18.17 -6.09
N VAL A 45 -6.85 -17.30 -5.89
CA VAL A 45 -6.58 -15.88 -5.70
C VAL A 45 -6.27 -15.60 -4.24
N LYS A 46 -5.26 -14.77 -3.98
CA LYS A 46 -5.03 -14.24 -2.64
C LYS A 46 -6.30 -13.50 -2.20
N SER A 47 -6.83 -13.82 -1.03
CA SER A 47 -7.96 -13.06 -0.47
C SER A 47 -7.55 -11.59 -0.38
N LYS A 48 -8.19 -10.71 -1.16
CA LYS A 48 -8.12 -9.27 -0.91
C LYS A 48 -8.90 -9.02 0.37
N GLU A 49 -8.18 -8.80 1.47
CA GLU A 49 -8.75 -8.24 2.69
C GLU A 49 -9.51 -6.97 2.28
N LYS A 50 -10.80 -6.88 2.63
CA LYS A 50 -11.61 -5.72 2.27
C LYS A 50 -11.07 -4.53 3.05
N ALA A 51 -10.49 -3.56 2.35
CA ALA A 51 -10.08 -2.31 2.96
C ALA A 51 -11.27 -1.66 3.67
N THR A 52 -11.03 -1.15 4.87
CA THR A 52 -12.03 -0.42 5.66
C THR A 52 -11.51 0.99 5.93
N TYR A 53 -12.43 1.92 6.10
CA TYR A 53 -12.14 3.31 6.41
C TYR A 53 -12.83 3.73 7.71
N ILE A 54 -12.34 4.81 8.30
CA ILE A 54 -13.00 5.50 9.40
C ILE A 54 -13.16 6.98 9.05
N ASP A 55 -14.28 7.55 9.46
CA ASP A 55 -14.52 8.99 9.38
C ASP A 55 -13.90 9.66 10.60
N LEU A 56 -12.91 10.53 10.40
CA LEU A 56 -12.24 11.31 11.45
C LEU A 56 -12.88 12.71 11.66
N GLY A 57 -13.98 13.00 10.97
CA GLY A 57 -14.59 14.33 10.94
C GLY A 57 -13.81 15.29 10.04
N LEU A 58 -13.19 14.76 8.99
CA LEU A 58 -12.40 15.49 7.99
C LEU A 58 -13.13 15.48 6.63
N SER A 59 -12.54 16.08 5.61
CA SER A 59 -13.09 16.13 4.25
C SER A 59 -13.20 14.76 3.56
N VAL A 60 -12.44 13.76 4.02
CA VAL A 60 -12.42 12.39 3.49
C VAL A 60 -12.33 11.35 4.60
N LYS A 61 -12.74 10.12 4.30
CA LYS A 61 -12.60 8.97 5.20
C LYS A 61 -11.23 8.36 5.00
N TRP A 62 -10.54 8.05 6.10
CA TRP A 62 -9.18 7.54 6.08
C TRP A 62 -9.16 6.02 6.23
N GLY A 63 -8.31 5.34 5.47
CA GLY A 63 -8.11 3.89 5.60
C GLY A 63 -7.65 3.50 7.01
N THR A 64 -8.24 2.45 7.56
CA THR A 64 -7.86 1.91 8.89
C THR A 64 -6.48 1.27 8.87
N CYS A 65 -6.02 0.82 7.70
CA CYS A 65 -4.71 0.18 7.47
C CYS A 65 -3.98 0.83 6.28
N ASN A 66 -2.65 0.65 6.22
CA ASN A 66 -1.89 0.87 4.99
C ASN A 66 -2.31 -0.15 3.93
N ILE A 67 -2.10 0.16 2.65
CA ILE A 67 -2.37 -0.82 1.59
C ILE A 67 -1.54 -2.09 1.86
N GLY A 68 -2.18 -3.26 1.85
CA GLY A 68 -1.54 -4.56 2.08
C GLY A 68 -1.34 -4.95 3.55
N ALA A 69 -1.62 -4.05 4.51
CA ALA A 69 -1.65 -4.37 5.93
C ALA A 69 -2.97 -5.07 6.32
N LYS A 70 -2.90 -6.00 7.29
CA LYS A 70 -4.09 -6.66 7.84
C LYS A 70 -4.59 -5.95 9.09
N ASN A 71 -3.67 -5.50 9.93
CA ASN A 71 -3.95 -4.76 11.15
C ASN A 71 -3.40 -3.32 11.04
N PRO A 72 -3.97 -2.35 11.79
CA PRO A 72 -3.53 -0.95 11.72
C PRO A 72 -2.04 -0.73 11.97
N GLU A 73 -1.42 -1.55 12.82
CA GLU A 73 0.00 -1.51 13.16
C GLU A 73 0.92 -2.23 12.17
N ASP A 74 0.38 -3.09 11.29
CA ASP A 74 1.19 -3.71 10.25
C ASP A 74 1.66 -2.61 9.27
N PHE A 75 2.92 -2.67 8.86
CA PHE A 75 3.47 -1.67 7.94
C PHE A 75 2.77 -1.67 6.58
N GLY A 76 2.29 -2.83 6.15
CA GLY A 76 1.70 -3.03 4.83
C GLY A 76 2.76 -3.10 3.75
N ASN A 77 2.34 -2.81 2.52
CA ASN A 77 3.18 -2.81 1.35
C ASN A 77 3.89 -1.46 1.17
N PHE A 78 5.03 -1.51 0.48
CA PHE A 78 5.78 -0.35 0.05
C PHE A 78 5.63 -0.15 -1.46
N TYR A 79 5.52 1.10 -1.88
CA TYR A 79 5.32 1.48 -3.27
C TYR A 79 6.28 2.61 -3.63
N GLN A 80 6.82 2.56 -4.86
CA GLN A 80 7.45 3.74 -5.46
C GLN A 80 6.36 4.67 -5.99
N TRP A 81 6.59 5.97 -6.01
CA TRP A 81 5.55 6.92 -6.39
C TRP A 81 5.16 6.78 -7.88
N GLY A 82 3.88 6.54 -8.14
CA GLY A 82 3.37 6.23 -9.48
C GLY A 82 3.51 4.76 -9.88
N ASP A 83 3.91 3.90 -8.96
CA ASP A 83 3.87 2.45 -9.14
C ASP A 83 2.76 1.82 -8.29
N VAL A 84 2.11 0.81 -8.86
CA VAL A 84 0.97 0.11 -8.27
C VAL A 84 1.35 -1.31 -7.82
N GLU A 85 2.54 -1.76 -8.18
CA GLU A 85 3.09 -3.07 -7.83
C GLU A 85 4.17 -2.96 -6.76
N THR A 86 4.24 -3.96 -5.88
CA THR A 86 5.33 -4.11 -4.92
C THR A 86 6.56 -4.70 -5.58
N LYS A 87 7.75 -4.38 -5.06
CA LYS A 87 9.03 -4.84 -5.62
C LYS A 87 9.91 -5.53 -4.59
N GLU A 88 10.85 -6.32 -5.07
CA GLU A 88 11.92 -6.89 -4.25
C GLU A 88 13.03 -5.88 -3.93
N SER A 89 13.24 -4.88 -4.79
CA SER A 89 14.20 -3.79 -4.62
C SER A 89 13.58 -2.45 -4.99
N TYR A 90 13.88 -1.41 -4.22
CA TYR A 90 13.36 -0.06 -4.39
C TYR A 90 14.49 0.92 -4.67
N ASP A 91 14.76 1.15 -5.95
CA ASP A 91 15.74 2.11 -6.42
C ASP A 91 15.40 2.55 -7.85
N TRP A 92 16.27 3.36 -8.46
CA TRP A 92 16.02 3.87 -9.81
C TRP A 92 16.00 2.77 -10.88
N ASN A 93 16.69 1.64 -10.70
CA ASN A 93 16.67 0.56 -11.68
C ASN A 93 15.31 -0.15 -11.74
N THR A 94 14.51 -0.04 -10.68
CA THR A 94 13.20 -0.67 -10.58
C THR A 94 12.05 0.31 -10.71
N TYR A 95 12.34 1.61 -10.83
CA TYR A 95 11.34 2.67 -10.90
C TYR A 95 10.59 2.66 -12.24
N LYS A 96 9.25 2.60 -12.19
CA LYS A 96 8.39 2.46 -13.38
C LYS A 96 8.51 3.62 -14.37
N HIS A 97 8.72 4.84 -13.89
CA HIS A 97 8.59 6.06 -14.70
C HIS A 97 9.93 6.77 -14.95
N GLY A 98 11.05 6.05 -14.87
CA GLY A 98 12.37 6.58 -15.20
C GLY A 98 13.53 5.78 -14.64
N THR A 99 14.72 6.02 -15.18
CA THR A 99 15.95 5.27 -14.85
C THR A 99 16.92 6.03 -13.97
N ASP A 100 16.77 7.35 -13.84
CA ASP A 100 17.47 8.20 -12.90
C ASP A 100 16.77 9.57 -12.77
N ARG A 101 17.38 10.47 -11.98
CA ARG A 101 16.87 11.83 -11.72
C ARG A 101 16.74 12.74 -12.95
N ASN A 102 17.41 12.44 -14.05
CA ASN A 102 17.42 13.20 -15.30
C ASN A 102 16.58 12.53 -16.39
N ASN A 103 16.29 11.23 -16.25
CA ASN A 103 15.65 10.40 -17.26
C ASN A 103 14.28 9.91 -16.77
N LEU A 104 13.34 10.86 -16.60
CA LEU A 104 11.94 10.58 -16.27
C LEU A 104 11.09 10.48 -17.55
N GLU A 105 10.25 9.47 -17.62
CA GLU A 105 9.35 9.21 -18.76
C GLU A 105 7.95 9.78 -18.54
N LYS A 106 7.49 9.84 -17.28
CA LYS A 106 6.16 10.34 -16.87
C LYS A 106 6.22 11.20 -15.61
N TYR A 107 5.30 12.15 -15.50
CA TYR A 107 5.22 13.15 -14.43
C TYR A 107 6.51 13.97 -14.35
N ASN A 108 6.77 14.73 -15.41
CA ASN A 108 8.01 15.48 -15.59
C ASN A 108 7.71 16.85 -16.21
N VAL A 109 8.74 17.68 -16.37
CA VAL A 109 8.58 19.05 -16.89
C VAL A 109 7.98 19.07 -18.32
N LYS A 110 8.23 18.03 -19.12
CA LYS A 110 7.75 17.96 -20.52
C LYS A 110 6.26 17.64 -20.61
N ASP A 111 5.73 16.76 -19.76
CA ASP A 111 4.30 16.41 -19.75
C ASP A 111 3.47 17.31 -18.85
N GLY A 112 4.11 18.04 -17.93
CA GLY A 112 3.45 18.97 -17.01
C GLY A 112 2.56 18.27 -15.98
N LYS A 113 2.55 16.94 -15.91
CA LYS A 113 1.70 16.20 -14.98
C LYS A 113 2.30 16.21 -13.59
N THR A 114 1.55 16.73 -12.63
CA THR A 114 1.96 16.77 -11.22
C THR A 114 1.15 15.83 -10.33
N THR A 115 0.04 15.29 -10.81
CA THR A 115 -0.84 14.40 -10.05
C THR A 115 -0.93 13.06 -10.75
N LEU A 116 -0.97 11.97 -9.98
CA LEU A 116 -1.09 10.62 -10.50
C LEU A 116 -2.35 10.46 -11.36
N ASP A 117 -2.18 9.85 -12.53
CA ASP A 117 -3.28 9.25 -13.28
C ASP A 117 -3.80 8.03 -12.50
N SER A 118 -5.08 7.69 -12.67
CA SER A 118 -5.72 6.60 -11.92
C SER A 118 -5.02 5.23 -12.05
N GLU A 119 -4.37 4.97 -13.18
CA GLU A 119 -3.61 3.74 -13.46
C GLU A 119 -2.26 3.65 -12.72
N ASP A 120 -1.79 4.77 -12.15
CA ASP A 120 -0.54 4.87 -11.39
C ASP A 120 -0.78 5.15 -9.89
N ASP A 121 -2.03 5.29 -9.46
CA ASP A 121 -2.41 5.41 -8.06
C ASP A 121 -2.54 4.02 -7.43
N ALA A 122 -1.63 3.72 -6.50
CA ALA A 122 -1.56 2.42 -5.84
C ALA A 122 -2.87 2.07 -5.09
N ALA A 123 -3.57 3.05 -4.52
CA ALA A 123 -4.83 2.80 -3.82
C ALA A 123 -5.97 2.50 -4.78
N ILE A 124 -6.10 3.25 -5.88
CA ILE A 124 -7.13 3.00 -6.91
C ILE A 124 -6.97 1.57 -7.45
N VAL A 125 -5.76 1.20 -7.88
CA VAL A 125 -5.51 -0.09 -8.54
C VAL A 125 -5.61 -1.26 -7.55
N ASN A 126 -5.16 -1.11 -6.31
CA ASN A 126 -5.13 -2.24 -5.37
C ASN A 126 -6.46 -2.43 -4.61
N LEU A 127 -7.17 -1.34 -4.28
CA LEU A 127 -8.35 -1.36 -3.39
C LEU A 127 -9.69 -1.19 -4.10
N ASN A 128 -9.69 -0.95 -5.41
CA ASN A 128 -10.84 -0.75 -6.29
C ASN A 128 -11.54 0.62 -6.10
N GLU A 129 -12.72 0.77 -6.72
CA GLU A 129 -13.47 2.02 -6.84
C GLU A 129 -13.74 2.69 -5.48
N GLY A 130 -13.60 4.01 -5.45
CA GLY A 130 -13.81 4.86 -4.26
C GLY A 130 -12.53 5.13 -3.45
N TRP A 131 -11.51 4.27 -3.55
CA TRP A 131 -10.20 4.46 -2.91
C TRP A 131 -9.23 5.23 -3.79
N ARG A 132 -8.39 6.06 -3.17
CA ARG A 132 -7.24 6.71 -3.81
C ARG A 132 -6.16 7.11 -2.79
N MET A 133 -4.99 7.49 -3.29
CA MET A 133 -3.99 8.16 -2.46
C MET A 133 -4.49 9.55 -2.03
N PRO A 134 -4.14 10.03 -0.82
CA PRO A 134 -4.58 11.32 -0.32
C PRO A 134 -3.97 12.47 -1.14
N THR A 135 -4.68 13.59 -1.22
CA THR A 135 -4.10 14.83 -1.76
C THR A 135 -3.24 15.52 -0.69
N PRO A 136 -2.36 16.44 -1.08
CA PRO A 136 -1.62 17.27 -0.13
C PRO A 136 -2.52 18.04 0.84
N GLU A 137 -3.66 18.56 0.38
CA GLU A 137 -4.61 19.31 1.20
C GLU A 137 -5.24 18.43 2.28
N GLU A 138 -5.58 17.19 1.94
CA GLU A 138 -6.14 16.23 2.90
C GLU A 138 -5.11 15.77 3.92
N ILE A 139 -3.84 15.62 3.50
CA ILE A 139 -2.74 15.38 4.43
C ILE A 139 -2.58 16.56 5.39
N LYS A 140 -2.59 17.80 4.88
CA LYS A 140 -2.54 19.01 5.71
C LYS A 140 -3.71 19.06 6.68
N GLU A 141 -4.91 18.72 6.23
CA GLU A 141 -6.09 18.62 7.08
C GLU A 141 -5.90 17.58 8.20
N LEU A 142 -5.46 16.35 7.88
CA LEU A 142 -5.18 15.31 8.87
C LEU A 142 -4.15 15.77 9.93
N VAL A 143 -3.09 16.44 9.49
CA VAL A 143 -2.01 16.89 10.38
C VAL A 143 -2.45 18.06 11.25
N ASN A 144 -3.21 19.02 10.70
CA ASN A 144 -3.57 20.25 11.41
C ASN A 144 -4.82 20.11 12.28
N ASP A 145 -5.77 19.27 11.87
CA ASP A 145 -7.10 19.19 12.49
C ASP A 145 -7.28 18.01 13.43
N CYS A 146 -6.31 17.08 13.49
CA CYS A 146 -6.35 15.93 14.41
C CYS A 146 -5.35 16.09 15.56
N THR A 147 -5.58 15.34 16.64
CA THR A 147 -4.63 15.19 17.74
C THR A 147 -3.73 13.98 17.50
N TRP A 148 -2.42 14.15 17.66
CA TRP A 148 -1.41 13.13 17.41
C TRP A 148 -0.71 12.74 18.72
N GLU A 149 -0.84 11.48 19.11
CA GLU A 149 -0.20 10.90 20.30
C GLU A 149 0.76 9.78 19.89
N TRP A 150 2.07 9.96 20.16
CA TRP A 150 3.06 8.91 19.89
C TRP A 150 2.87 7.77 20.88
N THR A 151 2.70 6.56 20.37
CA THR A 151 2.39 5.38 21.18
C THR A 151 2.94 4.10 20.54
N THR A 152 2.74 2.98 21.24
CA THR A 152 3.13 1.65 20.78
C THR A 152 1.93 0.73 20.79
N VAL A 153 1.57 0.18 19.64
CA VAL A 153 0.50 -0.83 19.48
C VAL A 153 1.16 -2.14 19.07
N ASN A 154 0.97 -3.21 19.85
CA ASN A 154 1.54 -4.53 19.58
C ASN A 154 3.05 -4.52 19.25
N ASN A 155 3.83 -3.76 20.04
CA ASN A 155 5.27 -3.53 19.87
C ASN A 155 5.69 -2.75 18.61
N VAL A 156 4.73 -2.13 17.91
CA VAL A 156 5.00 -1.24 16.79
C VAL A 156 4.78 0.20 17.23
N ASN A 157 5.82 1.02 17.07
CA ASN A 157 5.74 2.45 17.36
C ASN A 157 5.03 3.20 16.22
N GLY A 158 4.32 4.26 16.57
CA GLY A 158 3.64 5.12 15.61
C GLY A 158 2.77 6.15 16.31
N TYR A 159 1.89 6.79 15.54
CA TYR A 159 0.95 7.76 16.07
C TYR A 159 -0.46 7.20 16.11
N LYS A 160 -1.13 7.35 17.27
CA LYS A 160 -2.59 7.35 17.32
C LYS A 160 -3.04 8.76 16.92
N VAL A 161 -3.78 8.83 15.82
CA VAL A 161 -4.32 10.09 15.27
C VAL A 161 -5.82 10.11 15.54
N THR A 162 -6.27 11.08 16.33
CA THR A 162 -7.66 11.21 16.76
C THR A 162 -8.29 12.44 16.13
N GLY A 163 -9.38 12.23 15.38
CA GLY A 163 -10.14 13.27 14.72
C GLY A 163 -11.04 14.07 15.65
N LYS A 164 -11.59 15.19 15.16
CA LYS A 164 -12.46 16.09 15.94
C LYS A 164 -13.73 15.39 16.44
N ASN A 165 -14.17 14.34 15.75
CA ASN A 165 -15.33 13.54 16.13
C ASN A 165 -15.01 12.42 17.15
N GLY A 166 -13.77 12.31 17.63
CA GLY A 166 -13.33 11.33 18.62
C GLY A 166 -12.93 9.96 18.05
N ASN A 167 -13.13 9.70 16.76
CA ASN A 167 -12.63 8.51 16.10
C ASN A 167 -11.11 8.59 15.91
N SER A 168 -10.44 7.44 15.83
CA SER A 168 -8.98 7.40 15.67
C SER A 168 -8.48 6.32 14.72
N ILE A 169 -7.36 6.60 14.06
CA ILE A 169 -6.52 5.62 13.34
C ILE A 169 -5.15 5.48 14.02
N PHE A 170 -4.44 4.40 13.69
CA PHE A 170 -3.02 4.26 14.01
C PHE A 170 -2.18 4.32 12.73
N LEU A 171 -1.14 5.14 12.74
CA LEU A 171 -0.16 5.28 11.67
C LEU A 171 1.17 4.71 12.15
N PRO A 172 1.58 3.51 11.69
CA PRO A 172 2.83 2.90 12.12
C PRO A 172 4.04 3.67 11.55
N ALA A 173 5.12 3.72 12.33
CA ALA A 173 6.41 4.22 11.91
C ALA A 173 7.13 3.18 11.03
N ALA A 174 6.62 2.94 9.83
CA ALA A 174 7.07 1.87 8.93
C ALA A 174 8.48 2.10 8.35
N GLY A 175 8.99 3.32 8.41
CA GLY A 175 10.24 3.69 7.76
C GLY A 175 10.12 3.71 6.23
N VAL A 176 11.21 3.39 5.55
CA VAL A 176 11.28 3.34 4.07
C VAL A 176 12.03 2.09 3.61
N MET A 177 11.80 1.70 2.36
CA MET A 177 12.62 0.71 1.65
C MET A 177 13.54 1.41 0.65
N PHE A 178 14.82 1.04 0.65
CA PHE A 178 15.79 1.45 -0.37
C PHE A 178 16.72 0.30 -0.73
N GLY A 179 16.84 0.02 -2.03
CA GLY A 179 17.34 -1.27 -2.50
C GLY A 179 16.49 -2.40 -1.90
N LYS A 180 17.17 -3.42 -1.36
CA LYS A 180 16.54 -4.56 -0.65
C LYS A 180 16.42 -4.36 0.87
N ASN A 181 16.78 -3.19 1.38
CA ASN A 181 16.91 -2.93 2.81
C ASN A 181 15.77 -2.06 3.33
N SER A 182 15.35 -2.33 4.57
CA SER A 182 14.46 -1.47 5.34
C SER A 182 15.26 -0.51 6.22
N PHE A 183 14.82 0.73 6.30
CA PHE A 183 15.45 1.77 7.12
C PHE A 183 14.40 2.45 7.98
N TYR A 184 14.82 2.90 9.17
CA TYR A 184 14.02 3.76 10.06
C TYR A 184 12.73 3.16 10.63
N GLY A 185 12.48 1.86 10.42
CA GLY A 185 11.36 1.15 11.04
C GLY A 185 11.31 1.33 12.56
N GLY A 186 10.13 1.62 13.08
CA GLY A 186 9.87 1.93 14.49
C GLY A 186 10.34 3.32 14.94
N LYS A 187 10.93 4.13 14.05
CA LYS A 187 11.46 5.47 14.36
C LYS A 187 10.79 6.57 13.53
N TYR A 188 10.55 6.32 12.25
CA TYR A 188 9.96 7.31 11.34
C TYR A 188 8.78 6.72 10.57
N GLY A 189 7.74 7.53 10.34
CA GLY A 189 6.68 7.23 9.38
C GLY A 189 6.84 8.09 8.13
N TYR A 190 6.66 7.49 6.95
CA TYR A 190 6.68 8.18 5.66
C TYR A 190 5.49 7.73 4.83
N TYR A 191 4.77 8.69 4.26
CA TYR A 191 3.52 8.44 3.55
C TYR A 191 3.42 9.31 2.31
N LEU A 192 3.01 8.70 1.20
CA LEU A 192 2.90 9.37 -0.10
C LEU A 192 1.54 10.07 -0.27
N SER A 193 1.57 11.26 -0.88
CA SER A 193 0.40 11.87 -1.53
C SER A 193 0.35 11.48 -3.01
N ASN A 194 -0.78 11.76 -3.67
CA ASN A 194 -0.93 11.56 -5.11
C ASN A 194 -0.27 12.66 -5.98
N THR A 195 0.50 13.59 -5.39
CA THR A 195 1.02 14.77 -6.07
C THR A 195 2.54 14.87 -5.95
N LEU A 196 3.18 15.35 -7.01
CA LEU A 196 4.59 15.74 -7.01
C LEU A 196 4.82 16.93 -6.08
N ARG A 197 6.05 17.09 -5.61
CA ARG A 197 6.43 18.30 -4.92
C ARG A 197 6.23 19.52 -5.83
N GLU A 198 5.69 20.59 -5.27
CA GLU A 198 5.51 21.87 -5.94
C GLU A 198 6.86 22.51 -6.30
N GLY A 199 6.94 23.09 -7.50
CA GLY A 199 8.11 23.74 -8.05
C GLY A 199 8.39 23.33 -9.49
N ASP A 200 8.92 24.25 -10.28
CA ASP A 200 9.09 24.09 -11.73
C ASP A 200 10.44 23.52 -12.14
N GLU A 201 11.40 23.52 -11.22
CA GLU A 201 12.75 23.04 -11.49
C GLU A 201 12.77 21.52 -11.63
N ALA A 202 13.49 21.00 -12.64
CA ALA A 202 13.52 19.58 -12.95
C ALA A 202 13.98 18.72 -11.75
N TYR A 203 14.89 19.23 -10.93
CA TYR A 203 15.36 18.53 -9.73
C TYR A 203 14.28 18.45 -8.64
N ILE A 204 13.27 19.32 -8.63
CA ILE A 204 12.15 19.23 -7.68
C ILE A 204 11.23 18.07 -8.06
N LYS A 205 11.05 17.83 -9.37
CA LYS A 205 10.20 16.74 -9.89
C LYS A 205 10.72 15.32 -9.58
N MET A 206 11.90 15.18 -8.97
CA MET A 206 12.37 13.89 -8.42
C MET A 206 11.69 13.50 -7.10
N TYR A 207 10.95 14.43 -6.49
CA TYR A 207 10.27 14.23 -5.22
C TYR A 207 8.76 14.25 -5.40
N ALA A 208 8.10 13.28 -4.78
CA ALA A 208 6.69 13.35 -4.46
C ALA A 208 6.50 14.21 -3.21
N GLN A 209 5.31 14.81 -3.09
CA GLN A 209 4.86 15.38 -1.83
C GLN A 209 4.30 14.26 -0.95
N GLY A 210 4.58 14.33 0.33
CA GLY A 210 4.06 13.41 1.33
C GLY A 210 4.11 14.02 2.71
N PHE A 211 3.85 13.21 3.73
CA PHE A 211 4.11 13.59 5.11
C PHE A 211 5.05 12.61 5.77
N SER A 212 5.74 13.10 6.80
CA SER A 212 6.58 12.27 7.63
C SER A 212 6.48 12.67 9.09
N PHE A 213 6.85 11.73 9.95
CA PHE A 213 6.89 11.95 11.38
C PHE A 213 7.97 11.11 12.07
N GLN A 214 8.35 11.55 13.26
CA GLN A 214 9.14 10.86 14.28
C GLN A 214 8.51 11.19 15.65
N SER A 215 8.98 10.58 16.74
CA SER A 215 8.31 10.64 18.05
C SER A 215 8.00 12.04 18.62
N ASP A 216 8.77 13.04 18.23
CA ASP A 216 8.69 14.42 18.73
C ASP A 216 8.34 15.45 17.64
N LYS A 217 8.12 15.01 16.39
CA LYS A 217 7.87 15.91 15.26
C LYS A 217 7.09 15.23 14.14
N TYR A 218 6.14 15.94 13.55
CA TYR A 218 5.48 15.57 12.30
C TYR A 218 5.42 16.78 11.36
N GLN A 219 5.42 16.53 10.05
CA GLN A 219 5.35 17.56 9.02
C GLN A 219 4.47 17.12 7.86
N ALA A 220 3.52 17.98 7.47
CA ALA A 220 2.51 17.70 6.43
C ALA A 220 3.04 17.84 4.99
N ASP A 221 4.25 18.38 4.82
CA ASP A 221 4.85 18.69 3.52
C ASP A 221 6.33 18.29 3.52
N ASP A 222 6.59 17.01 3.24
CA ASP A 222 7.93 16.47 3.07
C ASP A 222 8.22 16.14 1.61
N ARG A 223 9.51 16.17 1.25
CA ARG A 223 10.01 15.62 -0.02
C ARG A 223 10.29 14.14 0.14
N ILE A 224 9.51 13.34 -0.56
CA ILE A 224 9.72 11.90 -0.60
C ILE A 224 10.31 11.51 -1.94
N ALA A 225 11.48 10.87 -1.96
CA ALA A 225 12.11 10.45 -3.20
C ALA A 225 11.23 9.42 -3.91
N ARG A 226 10.92 9.66 -5.20
CA ARG A 226 9.96 8.83 -5.96
C ARG A 226 10.39 7.38 -6.11
N ASN A 227 11.70 7.12 -6.08
CA ASN A 227 12.31 5.81 -6.25
C ASN A 227 12.41 5.00 -4.94
N TYR A 228 11.99 5.54 -3.80
CA TYR A 228 11.99 4.81 -2.53
C TYR A 228 10.68 4.03 -2.38
N GLY A 229 10.72 2.91 -1.68
CA GLY A 229 9.51 2.21 -1.28
C GLY A 229 8.94 2.87 -0.04
N ILE A 230 7.71 3.37 -0.15
CA ILE A 230 7.03 4.13 0.89
C ILE A 230 5.64 3.55 1.10
N THR A 231 5.15 3.56 2.34
CA THR A 231 3.80 3.11 2.65
C THR A 231 2.74 4.10 2.15
N VAL A 232 1.57 3.57 1.82
CA VAL A 232 0.41 4.39 1.42
C VAL A 232 -0.72 4.18 2.41
N ARG A 233 -1.19 5.28 3.00
CA ARG A 233 -2.43 5.34 3.77
C ARG A 233 -3.54 5.88 2.87
N PRO A 234 -4.43 5.02 2.35
CA PRO A 234 -5.41 5.43 1.34
C PRO A 234 -6.57 6.20 1.99
N VAL A 235 -7.32 6.93 1.17
CA VAL A 235 -8.55 7.62 1.55
C VAL A 235 -9.72 7.22 0.67
N HIS A 236 -10.94 7.43 1.15
CA HIS A 236 -12.19 7.07 0.49
C HIS A 236 -13.19 8.22 0.58
N LYS A 237 -13.92 8.47 -0.51
CA LYS A 237 -15.04 9.44 -0.53
C LYS A 237 -16.35 8.80 -0.07
#